data_AF-A0A7H9B0Y1-F1
#
_entry.id   AF-A0A7H9B0Y1-F1
#
_cell.length_a   1.000
_cell.length_b   1.000
_cell.length_c   1.000
_cell.angle_alpha   90.00
_cell.angle_beta   90.00
_cell.angle_gamma   90.00
#
_symmetry.space_group_name_H-M   'P 1'
#
loop_
_entity.id
_entity.type
_entity.pdbx_description
1 polymer ?
#
loop_
_entity_poly.entity_id
_entity_poly.type
_entity_poly.pdbx_seq_one_letter_code
_entity_poly.pdbx_strand_id
1 'polypeptide(L)' 'MTRDYVGEYVTRQLKKIVRPNQEGDPNEAETMLLSCGYQELLRKVLLEADLQAKNDGSRKVMAYHIENAMDVVLEG' A
#
# COMPACT_ATOMS: atom_id res chain seq x y z
N MET A 1 4.06 5.79 17.32
CA MET A 1 3.81 4.57 16.52
C MET A 1 5.06 4.35 15.68
N THR A 2 5.95 3.45 16.10
CA THR A 2 7.24 3.20 15.46
C THR A 2 7.05 2.45 14.14
N ARG A 3 7.92 2.74 13.16
CA ARG A 3 7.91 2.20 11.79
C ARG A 3 7.80 0.66 11.74
N ASP A 4 8.35 0.00 12.75
CA ASP A 4 8.37 -1.46 12.92
C ASP A 4 6.97 -2.07 13.05
N TYR A 5 6.03 -1.36 13.70
CA TYR A 5 4.67 -1.86 13.94
C TYR A 5 3.84 -1.98 12.65
N VAL A 6 4.02 -1.01 11.73
CA VAL A 6 3.30 -1.02 10.44
C VAL A 6 3.86 -2.12 9.53
N GLY A 7 5.18 -2.31 9.51
CA GLY A 7 5.82 -3.38 8.74
C GLY A 7 5.38 -4.77 9.20
N GLU A 8 5.38 -5.02 10.51
CA GLU A 8 4.91 -6.29 11.08
C GLU A 8 3.42 -6.54 10.80
N TYR A 9 2.57 -5.52 10.93
CA TYR A 9 1.14 -5.64 10.68
C TYR A 9 0.85 -5.95 9.21
N VAL A 10 1.45 -5.17 8.29
CA VAL A 10 1.28 -5.37 6.85
C VAL A 10 1.77 -6.76 6.44
N THR A 11 2.95 -7.18 6.91
CA THR A 11 3.50 -8.52 6.63
C THR A 11 2.58 -9.62 7.15
N ARG A 12 2.01 -9.46 8.35
CA ARG A 12 1.06 -10.43 8.92
C ARG A 12 -0.24 -10.52 8.14
N GLN A 13 -0.78 -9.40 7.66
CA GLN A 13 -1.98 -9.42 6.82
C GLN A 13 -1.69 -9.96 5.42
N LEU A 14 -0.52 -9.66 4.84
CA LEU A 14 -0.15 -10.15 3.52
C LEU A 14 0.09 -11.66 3.50
N LYS A 15 0.63 -12.26 4.58
CA LYS A 15 0.68 -13.72 4.76
C LYS A 15 -0.66 -14.39 4.54
N LYS A 16 -1.71 -13.83 5.14
CA LYS A 16 -3.07 -14.37 5.05
C LYS A 16 -3.62 -14.31 3.62
N ILE A 17 -3.14 -13.37 2.82
CA ILE A 17 -3.64 -13.12 1.46
C ILE A 17 -2.84 -13.92 0.43
N VAL A 18 -1.50 -13.88 0.48
CA VAL A 18 -0.63 -14.45 -0.56
C VAL A 18 -0.39 -15.94 -0.35
N ARG A 19 -0.32 -16.39 0.91
CA ARG A 19 0.06 -17.76 1.28
C ARG A 19 -0.80 -18.27 2.43
N PRO A 20 -2.14 -18.32 2.28
CA PRO A 20 -3.05 -18.72 3.36
C PRO A 20 -2.75 -20.14 3.91
N ASN A 21 -2.09 -20.98 3.11
CA ASN A 21 -1.82 -22.39 3.43
C ASN A 21 -0.33 -22.70 3.63
N GLN A 22 0.57 -21.70 3.65
CA GLN A 22 1.99 -21.94 3.83
C GLN A 22 2.38 -21.66 5.29
N GLU A 23 2.73 -22.72 6.02
CA GLU A 23 3.23 -22.62 7.39
C GLU A 23 4.63 -21.98 7.39
N GLY A 24 4.77 -20.87 8.13
CA GLY A 24 6.05 -20.19 8.33
C GLY A 24 5.96 -18.67 8.22
N ASP A 25 6.74 -17.98 9.06
CA ASP A 25 6.97 -16.55 8.91
C ASP A 25 7.91 -16.30 7.71
N PRO A 26 7.70 -15.24 6.89
CA PRO A 26 8.61 -14.86 5.84
C PRO A 26 9.94 -14.57 6.47
N ASN A 27 10.98 -14.97 5.78
CA ASN A 27 12.33 -14.64 6.20
C ASN A 27 12.56 -13.12 6.14
N GLU A 28 13.71 -12.68 6.62
CA GLU A 28 14.06 -11.26 6.67
C GLU A 28 14.01 -10.60 5.28
N ALA A 29 14.49 -11.28 4.23
CA ALA A 29 14.48 -10.78 2.87
C ALA A 29 13.05 -10.64 2.30
N GLU A 30 12.17 -11.61 2.56
CA GLU A 30 10.76 -11.56 2.19
C GLU A 30 10.03 -10.44 2.94
N THR A 31 10.29 -10.28 4.24
CA THR A 31 9.72 -9.19 5.06
C THR A 31 10.15 -7.81 4.55
N MET A 32 11.43 -7.67 4.18
CA MET A 32 11.96 -6.45 3.58
C MET A 32 11.32 -6.16 2.22
N LEU A 33 11.22 -7.15 1.34
CA LEU A 33 10.58 -7.02 0.03
C LEU A 33 9.13 -6.56 0.17
N LEU A 34 8.37 -7.20 1.06
CA LEU A 34 6.98 -6.85 1.33
C LEU A 34 6.84 -5.42 1.86
N SER A 35 7.71 -5.02 2.79
CA SER A 35 7.70 -3.67 3.36
C SER A 35 8.02 -2.61 2.31
N CYS A 36 9.03 -2.84 1.46
CA CYS A 36 9.38 -1.95 0.37
C CYS A 36 8.27 -1.88 -0.69
N GLY A 37 7.73 -3.03 -1.10
CA GLY A 37 6.66 -3.11 -2.09
C GLY A 37 5.39 -2.38 -1.62
N TYR A 38 5.02 -2.55 -0.35
CA TYR A 38 3.87 -1.85 0.23
C TYR A 38 4.09 -0.34 0.30
N GLN A 39 5.29 0.11 0.71
CA GLN A 39 5.62 1.54 0.75
C GLN A 39 5.60 2.17 -0.64
N GLU A 40 6.12 1.47 -1.67
CA GLU A 40 6.09 1.96 -3.04
C GLU A 40 4.68 1.98 -3.63
N LEU A 41 3.85 0.97 -3.35
CA LEU A 41 2.44 0.97 -3.76
C LEU A 41 1.70 2.14 -3.14
N LEU A 42 1.84 2.33 -1.83
CA LEU A 42 1.22 3.45 -1.10
C LEU A 42 1.69 4.80 -1.67
N ARG A 43 2.98 4.93 -1.98
CA ARG A 43 3.53 6.14 -2.61
C ARG A 43 2.89 6.42 -3.97
N LYS A 44 2.74 5.41 -4.82
CA LYS A 44 2.10 5.55 -6.15
C LYS A 44 0.65 6.00 -6.03
N VAL A 45 -0.13 5.35 -5.16
CA VAL A 45 -1.54 5.69 -4.93
C VAL A 45 -1.68 7.13 -4.42
N LEU A 46 -0.84 7.55 -3.47
CA LEU A 46 -0.90 8.91 -2.93
C LEU A 46 -0.50 9.97 -3.96
N LEU A 47 0.46 9.69 -4.84
CA LEU A 47 0.85 10.60 -5.92
C LEU A 47 -0.26 10.76 -6.96
N GLU A 48 -0.91 9.65 -7.34
CA GLU A 48 -2.03 9.67 -8.27
C GLU A 48 -3.25 10.38 -7.67
N ALA A 49 -3.57 10.12 -6.39
CA ALA A 49 -4.67 10.81 -5.70
C ALA A 49 -4.42 12.32 -5.54
N ASP A 50 -3.17 12.74 -5.35
CA ASP A 50 -2.79 14.16 -5.34
C ASP A 50 -2.93 14.81 -6.72
N LEU A 51 -2.58 14.09 -7.79
CA LEU A 51 -2.79 14.54 -9.16
C LEU A 51 -4.27 14.71 -9.48
N GLN A 52 -5.11 13.75 -9.09
CA GLN A 52 -6.56 13.83 -9.27
C GLN A 52 -7.15 14.99 -8.44
N ALA A 53 -6.73 15.16 -7.18
CA ALA A 53 -7.17 16.27 -6.36
C ALA A 53 -6.85 17.64 -6.98
N LYS A 54 -5.67 17.78 -7.61
CA LYS A 54 -5.28 19.00 -8.33
C LYS A 54 -6.12 19.22 -9.58
N ASN A 55 -6.42 18.17 -10.33
CA ASN A 55 -7.28 18.25 -11.52
C ASN A 55 -8.70 18.69 -11.17
N ASP A 56 -9.21 18.23 -10.02
CA ASP A 56 -10.53 18.60 -9.50
C ASP A 56 -10.55 19.99 -8.81
N GLY A 57 -9.40 20.68 -8.76
CA GLY A 57 -9.27 21.99 -8.11
C GLY A 57 -9.37 21.93 -6.58
N SER A 58 -9.28 20.74 -6.00
CA SER A 58 -9.32 20.54 -4.56
C SER A 58 -7.99 20.93 -3.92
N ARG A 59 -8.06 21.55 -2.74
CA ARG A 59 -6.87 21.86 -1.91
C ARG A 59 -6.43 20.69 -1.04
N LYS A 60 -7.19 19.59 -1.05
CA LYS A 60 -6.96 18.41 -0.21
C LYS A 60 -7.32 17.14 -0.96
N VAL A 61 -6.58 16.08 -0.69
CA VAL A 61 -6.94 14.73 -1.11
C VAL A 61 -8.15 14.27 -0.29
N MET A 62 -9.22 13.87 -0.97
CA MET A 62 -10.45 13.34 -0.41
C MET A 62 -10.50 11.83 -0.65
N ALA A 63 -11.40 11.12 0.05
CA ALA A 63 -11.52 9.68 -0.04
C ALA A 63 -11.71 9.17 -1.48
N TYR A 64 -12.56 9.84 -2.27
CA TYR A 64 -12.83 9.44 -3.65
C TYR A 64 -11.60 9.56 -4.58
N HIS A 65 -10.67 10.49 -4.34
CA HIS A 65 -9.42 10.53 -5.11
C HIS A 65 -8.53 9.32 -4.79
N ILE A 66 -8.58 8.80 -3.55
CA ILE A 66 -7.83 7.60 -3.17
C ILE A 66 -8.45 6.37 -3.82
N GLU A 67 -9.77 6.25 -3.81
CA GLU A 67 -10.50 5.14 -4.46
C GLU A 67 -10.19 5.12 -5.97
N ASN A 68 -10.36 6.25 -6.65
CA ASN A 68 -10.03 6.36 -8.08
C ASN A 68 -8.54 6.11 -8.37
N ALA A 69 -7.63 6.61 -7.51
CA ALA A 69 -6.20 6.36 -7.66
C ALA A 69 -5.83 4.88 -7.47
N MET A 70 -6.53 4.16 -6.58
CA MET A 70 -6.35 2.73 -6.41
C MET A 70 -6.74 1.97 -7.68
N ASP A 71 -7.87 2.32 -8.30
CA ASP A 71 -8.31 1.72 -9.56
C ASP A 71 -7.28 1.96 -10.66
N VAL A 72 -6.78 3.19 -10.80
CA VAL A 72 -5.75 3.54 -11.80
C VAL A 72 -4.44 2.78 -11.57
N VAL A 73 -3.99 2.63 -10.31
CA VAL A 73 -2.69 2.03 -9.98
C VAL A 73 -2.73 0.49 -10.02
N LEU A 74 -3.88 -0.12 -9.72
CA LEU A 74 -4.01 -1.58 -9.66
C LEU A 74 -4.60 -2.20 -10.94
N GLU A 75 -5.44 -1.47 -11.68
CA GLU A 75 -6.08 -1.95 -12.91
C GLU A 75 -5.42 -1.41 -14.19
N GLY A 76 -4.55 -0.41 -14.08
CA GLY A 76 -3.74 0.14 -15.19
C GLY A 76 -2.51 -0.70 -15.52
#